data_AF-A0A7S1BPE3-F1
#
_entry.id   AF-A0A7S1BPE3-F1
#
_cell.length_a   1.000
_cell.length_b   1.000
_cell.length_c   1.000
_cell.angle_alpha   90.00
_cell.angle_beta   90.00
_cell.angle_gamma   90.00
#
_symmetry.space_group_name_H-M   'P 1'
#
loop_
_entity.id
_entity.type
_entity.pdbx_description
1 polymer ?
#
loop_
_entity_poly.entity_id
_entity_poly.type
_entity_poly.pdbx_seq_one_letter_code
_entity_poly.pdbx_strand_id
1 'polypeptide(L)'
;FFSSRSYISSSSRNTNLAKTIIMTAVSKDDLLGAQAMVDTLLKEKACGPIMVRLAWHDSGEYDKSISDWPKCGGANGSIRFEPEINHGANAGLVHAVKLLEPI
;
A
#
# COMPACT_ATOMS: atom_id res chain seq x y z
N PHE A 1 -57.74 -33.92 3.11
CA PHE A 1 -58.54 -33.08 4.02
C PHE A 1 -57.62 -32.58 5.13
N PHE A 2 -57.69 -31.27 5.44
CA PHE A 2 -56.79 -30.41 6.25
C PHE A 2 -55.43 -30.10 5.58
N SER A 3 -55.14 -28.92 5.03
CA SER A 3 -55.35 -27.49 5.36
C SER A 3 -54.42 -26.93 6.45
N SER A 4 -53.49 -26.08 5.97
CA SER A 4 -52.99 -24.81 6.52
C SER A 4 -52.31 -24.78 7.89
N ARG A 5 -51.03 -24.34 7.94
CA ARG A 5 -50.67 -23.02 8.51
C ARG A 5 -49.21 -22.65 8.24
N SER A 6 -49.01 -21.52 7.58
CA SER A 6 -47.75 -20.81 7.41
C SER A 6 -47.25 -20.29 8.77
N TYR A 7 -45.99 -20.53 9.11
CA TYR A 7 -45.28 -19.77 10.14
C TYR A 7 -44.39 -18.73 9.46
N ILE A 8 -44.87 -17.49 9.42
CA ILE A 8 -44.04 -16.31 9.21
C ILE A 8 -43.43 -15.99 10.58
N SER A 9 -42.14 -16.22 10.74
CA SER A 9 -41.36 -15.70 11.87
C SER A 9 -40.72 -14.39 11.42
N SER A 10 -41.34 -13.29 11.80
CA SER A 10 -40.74 -11.95 11.75
C SER A 10 -39.67 -11.85 12.82
N SER A 11 -38.40 -11.85 12.41
CA SER A 11 -37.29 -11.48 13.28
C SER A 11 -36.66 -10.17 12.79
N SER A 12 -36.66 -9.20 13.69
CA SER A 12 -36.18 -7.84 13.55
C SER A 12 -34.80 -7.75 12.88
N ARG A 13 -34.70 -6.79 11.95
CA ARG A 13 -33.44 -6.18 11.52
C ARG A 13 -32.64 -5.81 12.76
N ASN A 14 -31.52 -6.49 12.98
CA ASN A 14 -30.45 -5.98 13.81
C ASN A 14 -29.27 -5.71 12.87
N THR A 15 -29.27 -4.50 12.31
CA THR A 15 -28.20 -3.98 11.46
C THR A 15 -26.97 -3.76 12.33
N ASN A 16 -26.20 -4.81 12.57
CA ASN A 16 -24.80 -4.65 12.90
C ASN A 16 -24.12 -4.20 11.62
N LEU A 17 -24.06 -2.87 11.41
CA LEU A 17 -23.10 -2.25 10.49
C LEU A 17 -21.71 -2.57 11.02
N ALA A 18 -21.24 -3.79 10.73
CA ALA A 18 -19.82 -4.04 10.62
C ALA A 18 -19.33 -3.00 9.61
N LYS A 19 -18.51 -2.08 10.10
CA LYS A 19 -17.86 -1.04 9.30
C LYS A 19 -16.88 -1.78 8.39
N THR A 20 -17.39 -2.35 7.30
CA THR A 20 -16.60 -2.94 6.24
C THR A 20 -15.74 -1.81 5.71
N ILE A 21 -14.47 -1.78 6.13
CA ILE A 21 -13.45 -1.02 5.45
C ILE A 21 -13.36 -1.68 4.07
N ILE A 22 -14.10 -1.14 3.11
CA ILE A 22 -13.89 -1.47 1.72
C ILE A 22 -12.51 -0.88 1.42
N MET A 23 -11.47 -1.70 1.49
CA MET A 23 -10.20 -1.39 0.83
C MET A 23 -10.54 -1.28 -0.65
N THR A 24 -10.81 -0.07 -1.11
CA THR A 24 -11.01 0.21 -2.53
C THR A 24 -9.73 -0.21 -3.25
N ALA A 25 -9.85 -1.13 -4.20
CA ALA A 25 -8.73 -1.57 -4.98
C ALA A 25 -8.12 -0.35 -5.70
N VAL A 26 -6.78 -0.26 -5.70
CA VAL A 26 -6.06 0.77 -6.45
C VAL A 26 -6.43 0.63 -7.93
N SER A 27 -6.98 1.69 -8.51
CA SER A 27 -7.33 1.75 -9.92
C SER A 27 -6.14 2.22 -10.76
N LYS A 28 -6.24 2.02 -12.08
CA LYS A 28 -5.26 2.58 -13.02
C LYS A 28 -5.21 4.12 -12.94
N ASP A 29 -6.36 4.76 -12.74
CA ASP A 29 -6.46 6.21 -12.70
C ASP A 29 -5.77 6.78 -11.46
N ASP A 30 -5.81 6.06 -10.33
CA ASP A 30 -5.04 6.42 -9.13
C ASP A 30 -3.53 6.41 -9.40
N LEU A 31 -3.03 5.40 -10.13
CA LEU A 31 -1.62 5.31 -10.51
C LEU A 31 -1.20 6.42 -11.49
N LEU A 32 -2.07 6.77 -12.44
CA LEU A 32 -1.84 7.88 -13.36
C LEU A 32 -1.82 9.22 -12.62
N GLY A 33 -2.71 9.41 -11.64
CA GLY A 33 -2.71 10.56 -10.75
C GLY A 33 -1.42 10.67 -9.95
N ALA A 34 -0.99 9.56 -9.32
CA ALA A 34 0.26 9.50 -8.57
C ALA A 34 1.49 9.79 -9.46
N GLN A 35 1.51 9.25 -10.69
CA GLN A 35 2.57 9.53 -11.66
C GLN A 35 2.67 11.03 -11.96
N ALA A 36 1.55 11.71 -12.22
CA ALA A 36 1.55 13.15 -12.49
C ALA A 36 2.04 13.99 -11.31
N MET A 37 1.71 13.57 -10.07
CA MET A 37 2.22 14.21 -8.86
C MET A 37 3.73 14.01 -8.69
N VAL A 38 4.24 12.80 -8.95
CA VAL A 38 5.68 12.52 -8.93
C VAL A 38 6.42 13.30 -10.03
N ASP A 39 5.87 13.40 -11.24
CA ASP A 39 6.46 14.20 -12.32
C ASP A 39 6.59 15.67 -11.94
N THR A 40 5.60 16.20 -11.21
CA THR A 40 5.62 17.57 -10.70
C THR A 40 6.71 17.72 -9.63
N LEU A 41 6.77 16.80 -8.66
CA LEU A 41 7.79 16.77 -7.62
C LEU A 41 9.22 16.74 -8.19
N LEU A 42 9.45 15.92 -9.22
CA LEU A 42 10.76 15.80 -9.88
C LEU A 42 11.20 17.11 -10.54
N LYS A 43 10.26 17.84 -11.16
CA LYS A 43 10.53 19.14 -11.80
C LYS A 43 10.80 20.24 -10.78
N GLU A 44 10.05 20.26 -9.69
CA GLU A 44 10.15 21.32 -8.68
C GLU A 44 11.33 21.15 -7.71
N LYS A 45 11.64 19.90 -7.33
CA LYS A 45 12.63 19.61 -6.28
C LYS A 45 13.95 19.07 -6.82
N ALA A 46 14.03 18.78 -8.12
CA ALA A 46 15.20 18.16 -8.75
C ALA A 46 15.68 16.89 -8.01
N CYS A 47 14.73 16.13 -7.44
CA CYS A 47 15.03 14.97 -6.57
C CYS A 47 15.12 13.64 -7.34
N GLY A 48 15.29 13.66 -8.66
CA GLY A 48 15.40 12.44 -9.48
C GLY A 48 16.43 11.43 -8.98
N PRO A 49 17.68 11.83 -8.69
CA PRO A 49 18.70 10.89 -8.22
C PRO A 49 18.32 10.16 -6.91
N ILE A 50 17.72 10.87 -5.94
CA ILE A 50 17.35 10.25 -4.66
C ILE A 50 16.11 9.35 -4.80
N MET A 51 15.20 9.64 -5.73
CA MET A 51 14.06 8.75 -6.03
C MET A 51 14.50 7.44 -6.68
N VAL A 52 15.44 7.51 -7.64
CA VAL A 52 16.05 6.31 -8.24
C VAL A 52 16.78 5.49 -7.19
N ARG A 53 17.54 6.14 -6.31
CA ARG A 53 18.22 5.46 -5.20
C ARG A 53 17.23 4.78 -4.26
N LEU A 54 16.15 5.45 -3.85
CA LEU A 54 15.13 4.88 -2.98
C LEU A 54 14.52 3.60 -3.60
N ALA A 55 14.10 3.67 -4.86
CA ALA A 55 13.51 2.54 -5.58
C ALA A 55 14.48 1.36 -5.72
N TRP A 56 15.76 1.63 -5.99
CA TRP A 56 16.80 0.61 -6.05
C TRP A 56 17.00 -0.08 -4.70
N HIS A 57 17.10 0.69 -3.61
CA HIS A 57 17.35 0.14 -2.28
C HIS A 57 16.19 -0.74 -1.79
N ASP A 58 14.93 -0.35 -2.02
CA ASP A 58 13.78 -1.19 -1.70
C ASP A 58 13.79 -2.51 -2.50
N SER A 59 14.09 -2.41 -3.80
CA SER A 59 14.15 -3.58 -4.69
C SER A 59 15.35 -4.50 -4.39
N GLY A 60 16.43 -3.94 -3.84
CA GLY A 60 17.72 -4.60 -3.68
C GLY A 60 17.78 -5.67 -2.58
N GLU A 61 16.81 -5.68 -1.67
CA GLU A 61 16.70 -6.66 -0.58
C GLU A 61 16.08 -8.01 -1.04
N TYR A 62 15.86 -8.20 -2.35
CA TYR A 62 15.26 -9.44 -2.88
C TYR A 62 16.22 -10.65 -2.76
N ASP A 63 15.77 -11.71 -2.10
CA ASP A 63 16.45 -13.00 -2.02
C ASP A 63 15.70 -14.07 -2.82
N LYS A 64 16.31 -14.49 -3.93
CA LYS A 64 15.78 -15.54 -4.83
C LYS A 64 15.62 -16.92 -4.18
N SER A 65 16.28 -17.17 -3.05
CA SER A 65 16.23 -18.47 -2.36
C SER A 65 14.97 -18.61 -1.49
N ILE A 66 14.30 -17.50 -1.18
CA ILE A 66 13.08 -17.46 -0.39
C ILE A 66 11.88 -17.36 -1.33
N SER A 67 10.97 -18.33 -1.27
CA SER A 67 9.76 -18.34 -2.10
C SER A 67 8.59 -17.53 -1.52
N ASP A 68 8.57 -17.36 -0.20
CA ASP A 68 7.43 -16.77 0.50
C ASP A 68 7.45 -15.24 0.40
N TRP A 69 6.39 -14.65 -0.17
CA TRP A 69 6.16 -13.21 -0.08
C TRP A 69 5.49 -12.84 1.27
N PRO A 70 5.86 -11.73 1.94
CA PRO A 70 6.87 -10.73 1.58
C PRO A 70 8.28 -11.04 2.09
N LYS A 71 8.53 -12.23 2.67
CA LYS A 71 9.83 -12.58 3.28
C LYS A 71 10.99 -12.61 2.30
N CYS A 72 10.72 -12.84 1.02
CA CYS A 72 11.70 -12.77 -0.05
C CYS A 72 12.24 -11.36 -0.32
N GLY A 73 11.73 -10.32 0.34
CA GLY A 73 12.20 -8.95 0.18
C GLY A 73 11.77 -8.34 -1.16
N GLY A 74 12.56 -7.38 -1.65
CA GLY A 74 12.32 -6.66 -2.90
C GLY A 74 11.30 -5.53 -2.78
N ALA A 75 10.75 -5.11 -3.93
CA ALA A 75 9.91 -3.92 -4.08
C ALA A 75 8.52 -4.05 -3.42
N ASN A 76 8.50 -4.16 -2.10
CA ASN A 76 7.31 -4.24 -1.24
C ASN A 76 7.16 -2.95 -0.39
N GLY A 77 8.12 -2.03 -0.50
CA GLY A 77 8.18 -0.76 0.18
C GLY A 77 8.51 -0.85 1.68
N SER A 78 9.04 -1.97 2.17
CA SER A 78 9.45 -2.14 3.56
C SER A 78 10.48 -1.09 4.01
N ILE A 79 11.24 -0.52 3.06
CA ILE A 79 12.22 0.54 3.30
C ILE A 79 11.67 1.76 4.05
N ARG A 80 10.36 2.00 4.04
CA ARG A 80 9.74 3.13 4.76
C ARG A 80 9.58 2.91 6.27
N PHE A 81 9.90 1.72 6.77
CA PHE A 81 9.70 1.33 8.16
C PHE A 81 11.02 1.03 8.88
N GLU A 82 10.99 1.07 10.21
CA GLU A 82 12.09 0.58 11.04
C GLU A 82 12.09 -0.96 11.09
N PRO A 83 13.27 -1.62 11.14
CA PRO A 83 14.60 -1.01 11.23
C PRO A 83 15.22 -0.59 9.88
N GLU A 84 14.59 -0.95 8.76
CA GLU A 84 15.19 -0.90 7.43
C GLU A 84 15.60 0.52 6.99
N ILE A 85 14.77 1.53 7.25
CA ILE A 85 15.10 2.93 6.93
C ILE A 85 16.38 3.42 7.65
N ASN A 86 16.73 2.80 8.77
CA ASN A 86 17.88 3.14 9.60
C ASN A 86 19.12 2.28 9.30
N HIS A 87 19.06 1.36 8.33
CA HIS A 87 20.26 0.65 7.85
C HIS A 87 21.28 1.64 7.27
N GLY A 88 22.57 1.39 7.50
CA GLY A 88 23.64 2.29 7.03
C GLY A 88 23.63 2.52 5.51
N ALA A 89 23.26 1.51 4.72
CA ALA A 89 23.11 1.63 3.27
C ALA A 89 21.98 2.62 2.88
N ASN A 90 20.97 2.78 3.74
CA ASN A 90 19.79 3.63 3.52
C ASN A 90 19.96 5.06 4.07
N ALA A 91 21.18 5.44 4.49
CA ALA A 91 21.46 6.77 5.00
C ALA A 91 20.97 7.87 4.05
N GLY A 92 20.12 8.75 4.58
CA GLY A 92 19.50 9.87 3.87
C GLY A 92 18.21 9.54 3.12
N LEU A 93 17.82 8.27 2.96
CA LEU A 93 16.58 7.89 2.25
C LEU A 93 15.30 8.30 2.98
N VAL A 94 15.37 8.59 4.28
CA VAL A 94 14.26 9.19 5.04
C VAL A 94 13.80 10.51 4.42
N HIS A 95 14.69 11.27 3.77
CA HIS A 95 14.31 12.50 3.08
C HIS A 95 13.54 12.23 1.79
N ALA A 96 13.85 11.14 1.08
CA ALA A 96 13.09 10.73 -0.10
C ALA A 96 11.68 10.29 0.28
N VAL A 97 11.54 9.50 1.35
CA VAL A 97 10.22 9.11 1.89
C VAL A 97 9.39 10.34 2.26
N LYS A 98 9.97 11.31 2.98
CA LYS A 98 9.29 12.57 3.34
C LYS A 98 8.82 13.41 2.14
N LEU A 99 9.52 13.33 1.00
CA LEU A 99 9.08 14.01 -0.22
C LEU A 99 7.85 13.34 -0.86
N LEU A 100 7.66 12.03 -0.62
CA LEU A 100 6.55 11.24 -1.15
C LEU A 100 5.33 11.21 -0.21
N GLU A 101 5.48 11.43 1.09
CA GLU A 101 4.37 11.42 2.07
C GLU A 101 3.15 12.30 1.70
N PRO A 102 3.29 13.47 1.05
CA PRO A 102 2.13 14.28 0.64
C PRO A 102 1.40 13.79 -0.61
N ILE A 103 1.95 12.80 -1.33
CA ILE A 103 1.41 12.23 -2.58
C ILE A 103 0.59 10.98 -2.25
#